data_AF-A0A2V9TCL2-F1
#
_entry.id   AF-A0A2V9TCL2-F1
#
_cell.length_a   1.000
_cell.length_b   1.000
_cell.length_c   1.000
_cell.angle_alpha   90.00
_cell.angle_beta   90.00
_cell.angle_gamma   90.00
#
_symmetry.space_group_name_H-M   'P 1'
#
loop_
_entity.id
_entity.type
_entity.pdbx_description
1 polymer ?
#
loop_
_entity_poly.entity_id
_entity_poly.type
_entity_poly.pdbx_seq_one_letter_code
_entity_poly.pdbx_strand_id
1 'polypeptide(L)'
;MVLNEEAEIGLARSLQHPMIETISLRDDPLLLVAHPVQGPTRARHARLEQVAAWPLIFYERGSSDWTLTHSLFRRAGLVPNIAFEVDTIETAKRMVERDLGSAFLPQLAVGRE
;
A
#
# COMPACT_ATOMS: atom_id res chain seq x y z
N MET A 1 12.87 -15.87 15.38
CA MET A 1 11.67 -16.69 15.15
C MET A 1 11.98 -17.94 14.35
N VAL A 2 11.76 -18.01 13.02
CA VAL A 2 11.90 -19.29 12.28
C VAL A 2 13.32 -19.87 12.35
N LEU A 3 14.35 -19.06 12.08
CA LEU A 3 15.76 -19.53 12.18
C LEU A 3 16.20 -19.91 13.60
N ASN A 4 15.54 -19.35 14.61
CA ASN A 4 15.85 -19.63 16.01
C ASN A 4 15.01 -20.80 16.55
N GLU A 5 14.25 -21.48 15.70
CA GLU A 5 13.34 -22.57 16.07
C GLU A 5 12.24 -22.15 17.08
N GLU A 6 11.94 -20.84 17.17
CA GLU A 6 10.86 -20.31 18.01
C GLU A 6 9.48 -20.40 17.30
N ALA A 7 9.48 -20.67 15.99
CA ALA A 7 8.29 -20.86 15.17
C ALA A 7 8.60 -21.79 13.99
N GLU A 8 7.67 -22.69 13.66
CA GLU A 8 7.80 -23.62 12.54
C GLU A 8 7.56 -22.94 11.18
N ILE A 9 6.66 -21.94 11.14
CA ILE A 9 6.23 -21.26 9.92
C ILE A 9 6.24 -19.74 10.15
N GLY A 10 6.69 -18.98 9.15
CA GLY A 10 6.61 -17.52 9.12
C GLY A 10 5.85 -17.01 7.90
N LEU A 11 5.15 -15.88 8.05
CA LEU A 11 4.52 -15.16 6.95
C LEU A 11 5.26 -13.85 6.70
N ALA A 12 5.71 -13.64 5.46
CA ALA A 12 6.45 -12.45 5.05
C ALA A 12 6.07 -12.05 3.61
N ARG A 13 6.21 -10.76 3.25
CA ARG A 13 5.97 -10.28 1.88
C ARG A 13 7.09 -10.66 0.92
N SER A 14 8.33 -10.63 1.39
CA SER A 14 9.49 -11.07 0.63
C SER A 14 10.59 -11.45 1.61
N LEU A 15 11.03 -12.69 1.53
CA LEU A 15 12.14 -13.22 2.30
C LEU A 15 12.89 -14.19 1.40
N GLN A 16 14.20 -14.05 1.33
CA GLN A 16 15.07 -15.07 0.76
C GLN A 16 16.17 -15.33 1.77
N HIS A 17 16.25 -16.57 2.25
CA HIS A 17 17.29 -16.97 3.18
C HIS A 17 17.76 -18.39 2.85
N PRO A 18 19.08 -18.66 2.74
CA PRO A 18 19.60 -19.97 2.32
C PRO A 18 19.16 -21.14 3.20
N MET A 19 18.81 -20.88 4.46
CA MET A 19 18.37 -21.88 5.43
C MET A 19 16.85 -21.95 5.62
N ILE A 20 16.07 -21.21 4.83
CA ILE A 20 14.60 -21.22 4.93
C ILE A 20 14.02 -21.54 3.56
N GLU A 21 13.23 -22.61 3.49
CA GLU A 21 12.38 -22.85 2.34
C GLU A 21 11.29 -21.78 2.29
N THR A 22 11.18 -21.09 1.16
CA THR A 22 10.18 -20.04 0.96
C THR A 22 9.25 -20.43 -0.18
N ILE A 23 7.95 -20.45 0.10
CA ILE A 23 6.90 -20.75 -0.88
C ILE A 23 6.06 -19.50 -1.11
N SER A 24 5.97 -19.07 -2.37
CA SER A 24 5.09 -17.97 -2.75
C SER A 24 3.63 -18.40 -2.66
N LEU A 25 2.86 -17.75 -1.78
CA LEU A 25 1.43 -18.03 -1.61
C LEU A 25 0.57 -17.30 -2.65
N ARG A 26 0.77 -15.99 -2.80
CA ARG A 26 0.00 -15.13 -3.69
C ARG A 26 0.66 -13.76 -3.85
N ASP A 27 0.47 -13.13 -5.01
CA ASP A 27 0.75 -11.71 -5.22
C ASP A 27 -0.34 -10.81 -4.63
N ASP A 28 0.05 -9.82 -3.83
CA ASP A 28 -0.87 -8.83 -3.26
C ASP A 28 -0.54 -7.42 -3.81
N PRO A 29 -1.12 -7.02 -4.94
CA PRO A 29 -0.82 -5.75 -5.56
C PRO A 29 -1.38 -4.58 -4.74
N LEU A 30 -0.71 -3.43 -4.81
CA LEU A 30 -1.25 -2.18 -4.27
C LEU A 30 -2.29 -1.58 -5.23
N LEU A 31 -3.47 -1.29 -4.71
CA LEU A 31 -4.57 -0.62 -5.41
C LEU A 31 -4.65 0.83 -4.97
N LEU A 32 -4.88 1.74 -5.92
CA LEU A 32 -5.30 3.10 -5.58
C LEU A 32 -6.76 3.07 -5.12
N VAL A 33 -7.00 3.46 -3.87
CA VAL A 33 -8.32 3.53 -3.26
C VAL A 33 -8.63 4.97 -2.91
N ALA A 34 -9.79 5.42 -3.36
CA ALA A 34 -10.29 6.77 -3.15
C ALA A 34 -11.76 6.70 -2.75
N HIS A 35 -12.23 7.72 -2.04
CA HIS A 35 -13.65 7.85 -1.75
C HIS A 35 -14.45 8.08 -3.07
N PRO A 36 -15.66 7.52 -3.22
CA PRO A 36 -16.43 7.60 -4.46
C PRO A 36 -16.74 9.03 -4.94
N VAL A 37 -16.72 10.02 -4.04
CA VAL A 37 -17.01 11.43 -4.33
C VAL A 37 -15.79 12.16 -4.92
N GLN A 38 -14.57 11.76 -4.56
CA GLN A 38 -13.32 12.40 -4.98
C GLN A 38 -12.64 11.72 -6.19
N GLY A 39 -12.99 10.47 -6.50
CA GLY A 39 -12.45 9.75 -7.65
C GLY A 39 -13.10 10.16 -8.98
N PRO A 40 -12.46 9.90 -10.14
CA PRO A 40 -13.13 10.01 -11.43
C PRO A 40 -14.36 9.10 -11.39
N THR A 41 -15.53 9.71 -11.31
CA THR A 41 -16.86 9.12 -11.01
C THR A 41 -17.29 7.98 -11.94
N ARG A 42 -16.46 7.58 -12.91
CA ARG A 42 -16.64 6.47 -13.86
C ARG A 42 -15.37 5.72 -14.26
N ALA A 43 -14.16 6.15 -13.88
CA ALA A 43 -12.93 5.54 -14.41
C ALA A 43 -12.33 4.53 -13.43
N ARG A 44 -12.17 3.28 -13.88
CA ARG A 44 -11.46 2.23 -13.14
C ARG A 44 -9.94 2.44 -13.06
N HIS A 45 -9.42 3.46 -13.75
CA HIS A 45 -7.99 3.74 -13.85
C HIS A 45 -7.77 5.25 -13.73
N ALA A 46 -6.65 5.64 -13.12
CA ALA A 46 -6.18 7.01 -13.04
C ALA A 46 -4.74 7.06 -13.56
N ARG A 47 -4.36 8.17 -14.22
CA ARG A 47 -2.96 8.40 -14.59
C ARG A 47 -2.19 8.84 -13.35
N LEU A 48 -0.97 8.35 -13.18
CA LEU A 48 -0.18 8.63 -11.99
C LEU A 48 0.11 10.13 -11.80
N GLU A 49 0.24 10.88 -12.89
CA GLU A 49 0.40 12.34 -12.91
C GLU A 49 -0.80 13.07 -12.30
N GLN A 50 -2.02 12.55 -12.50
CA GLN A 50 -3.22 13.10 -11.90
C GLN A 50 -3.26 12.78 -10.40
N VAL A 51 -2.94 11.53 -10.05
CA VAL A 51 -2.92 11.05 -8.67
C VAL A 51 -1.88 11.79 -7.84
N ALA A 52 -0.76 12.20 -8.43
CA ALA A 52 0.28 12.97 -7.75
C ALA A 52 -0.24 14.30 -7.18
N ALA A 53 -1.29 14.88 -7.78
CA ALA A 53 -1.92 16.12 -7.29
C ALA A 53 -3.00 15.88 -6.22
N TRP A 54 -3.52 14.65 -6.09
CA TRP A 54 -4.56 14.31 -5.11
C TRP A 54 -4.00 14.35 -3.68
N PRO A 55 -4.83 14.60 -2.65
CA PRO A 55 -4.40 14.41 -1.27
C PRO A 55 -4.15 12.93 -1.00
N LEU A 56 -2.88 12.55 -0.81
CA LEU A 56 -2.48 11.17 -0.59
C LEU A 56 -2.19 10.87 0.88
N ILE A 57 -2.66 9.72 1.33
CA ILE A 57 -2.36 9.12 2.63
C ILE A 57 -1.22 8.13 2.40
N PHE A 58 -0.06 8.40 3.00
CA PHE A 58 1.12 7.56 2.91
C PHE A 58 1.32 6.76 4.20
N TYR A 59 1.97 5.62 4.09
CA TYR A 59 2.49 4.91 5.26
C TYR A 59 3.75 5.58 5.77
N GLU A 60 4.08 5.34 7.04
CA GLU A 60 5.33 5.80 7.63
C GLU A 60 6.56 5.35 6.82
N ARG A 61 7.58 6.21 6.84
CA ARG A 61 8.85 5.95 6.14
C ARG A 61 9.51 4.69 6.69
N GLY A 62 10.04 3.86 5.80
CA GLY A 62 10.69 2.60 6.15
C GLY A 62 9.76 1.39 6.10
N SER A 63 8.43 1.60 6.03
CA SER A 63 7.51 0.51 5.73
C SER A 63 7.71 -0.02 4.29
N SER A 64 7.34 -1.28 4.06
CA SER A 64 7.37 -1.88 2.73
C SER A 64 6.40 -1.16 1.77
N ASP A 65 5.22 -0.78 2.27
CA ASP A 65 4.21 -0.05 1.49
C ASP A 65 4.67 1.36 1.11
N TRP A 66 5.33 2.07 2.03
CA TRP A 66 5.95 3.36 1.73
C TRP A 66 7.01 3.20 0.65
N THR A 67 7.88 2.20 0.75
CA THR A 67 8.94 1.96 -0.23
C THR A 67 8.38 1.72 -1.63
N LEU A 68 7.36 0.87 -1.73
CA LEU A 68 6.69 0.57 -3.00
C LEU A 68 6.04 1.84 -3.58
N THR A 69 5.19 2.51 -2.81
CA THR A 69 4.43 3.68 -3.26
C THR A 69 5.34 4.85 -3.59
N HIS A 70 6.32 5.15 -2.74
CA HIS A 70 7.30 6.20 -2.98
C HIS A 70 8.14 5.91 -4.24
N SER A 71 8.56 4.65 -4.44
CA SER A 71 9.32 4.27 -5.63
C SER A 71 8.52 4.42 -6.93
N LEU A 72 7.20 4.21 -6.89
CA LEU A 72 6.29 4.39 -8.03
C LEU A 72 6.34 5.85 -8.52
N PHE A 73 6.12 6.82 -7.64
CA PHE A 73 6.18 8.24 -8.00
C PHE A 73 7.59 8.67 -8.42
N ARG A 74 8.62 8.22 -7.68
CA ARG A 74 10.01 8.55 -7.99
C ARG A 74 10.43 8.08 -9.38
N ARG A 75 10.07 6.84 -9.78
CA ARG A 75 10.38 6.30 -11.12
C ARG A 75 9.69 7.08 -12.24
N ALA A 76 8.52 7.66 -11.95
CA ALA A 76 7.80 8.51 -12.88
C ALA A 76 8.26 9.98 -12.88
N GLY A 77 9.25 10.35 -12.04
CA GLY A 77 9.69 11.75 -11.91
C GLY A 77 8.64 12.66 -11.26
N LEU A 78 7.72 12.10 -10.48
CA LEU A 78 6.62 12.82 -9.86
C LEU A 78 6.86 13.01 -8.36
N VAL A 79 6.35 14.11 -7.82
CA VAL A 79 6.31 14.38 -6.39
C VAL A 79 4.87 14.23 -5.91
N PRO A 80 4.55 13.24 -5.05
CA PRO A 80 3.20 13.06 -4.55
C PRO A 80 2.82 14.16 -3.54
N ASN A 81 1.58 14.64 -3.59
CA ASN A 81 0.98 15.50 -2.58
C ASN A 81 0.57 14.66 -1.34
N ILE A 82 1.51 14.49 -0.41
CA ILE A 82 1.28 13.74 0.83
C ILE A 82 0.55 14.64 1.83
N ALA A 83 -0.74 14.34 2.06
CA ALA A 83 -1.58 15.05 3.02
C ALA A 83 -1.50 14.44 4.43
N PHE A 84 -1.29 13.13 4.53
CA PHE A 84 -1.22 12.40 5.80
C PHE A 84 -0.18 11.29 5.75
N GLU A 85 0.44 11.02 6.91
CA GLU A 85 1.27 9.83 7.15
C GLU A 85 0.63 8.99 8.27
N VAL A 86 0.53 7.67 8.07
CA VAL A 86 -0.10 6.72 9.01
C VAL A 86 0.76 5.47 9.20
N ASP A 87 0.54 4.78 10.32
CA ASP A 87 1.30 3.59 10.72
C ASP A 87 0.58 2.27 10.39
N THR A 88 -0.73 2.30 10.14
CA THR A 88 -1.53 1.10 9.90
C THR A 88 -2.45 1.20 8.69
N ILE A 89 -2.71 0.04 8.08
CA ILE A 89 -3.64 -0.12 6.96
C ILE A 89 -5.07 0.27 7.37
N GLU A 90 -5.50 -0.08 8.59
CA GLU A 90 -6.84 0.23 9.08
C GLU A 90 -7.08 1.74 9.28
N THR A 91 -6.06 2.47 9.74
CA THR A 91 -6.14 3.93 9.79
C THR A 91 -6.27 4.52 8.39
N ALA A 92 -5.46 4.07 7.42
CA ALA A 92 -5.56 4.53 6.04
C ALA A 92 -6.97 4.28 5.45
N LYS A 93 -7.52 3.07 5.62
CA LYS A 93 -8.87 2.70 5.16
C LYS A 93 -9.93 3.64 5.73
N ARG A 94 -9.95 3.84 7.05
CA ARG A 94 -10.93 4.73 7.71
C ARG A 94 -10.82 6.18 7.24
N MET A 95 -9.62 6.65 6.91
CA MET A 95 -9.42 8.00 6.38
C MET A 95 -9.93 8.13 4.94
N VAL A 96 -9.69 7.12 4.10
CA VAL A 96 -10.27 7.06 2.75
C VAL A 96 -11.79 7.01 2.81
N GLU A 97 -12.37 6.19 3.68
CA GLU A 97 -13.84 6.11 3.88
C GLU A 97 -14.45 7.44 4.33
N ARG A 98 -13.69 8.27 5.04
CA ARG A 98 -14.11 9.60 5.52
C ARG A 98 -13.79 10.74 4.56
N ASP A 99 -13.41 10.43 3.32
CA ASP A 99 -13.12 11.42 2.27
C ASP A 99 -11.92 12.35 2.61
N LEU A 100 -10.99 11.88 3.46
CA LEU A 100 -9.83 12.68 3.88
C LEU A 100 -8.66 12.61 2.86
N GLY A 101 -8.68 11.64 1.95
CA GLY A 101 -7.69 11.48 0.91
C GLY A 101 -7.77 10.12 0.22
N SER A 102 -6.83 9.87 -0.69
CA SER A 102 -6.67 8.59 -1.37
C SER A 102 -5.42 7.86 -0.87
N ALA A 103 -5.43 6.53 -0.88
CA ALA A 103 -4.32 5.70 -0.42
C ALA A 103 -4.01 4.59 -1.42
N PHE A 104 -2.75 4.14 -1.44
CA PHE A 104 -2.39 2.87 -2.06
C PHE A 104 -2.50 1.77 -1.01
N LEU A 105 -3.47 0.87 -1.16
CA LEU A 105 -3.74 -0.19 -0.18
C LEU A 105 -3.48 -1.57 -0.82
N PRO A 106 -2.94 -2.54 -0.08
CA PRO A 106 -2.88 -3.92 -0.55
C PRO A 106 -4.28 -4.42 -0.92
N GLN A 107 -4.42 -5.12 -2.04
CA GLN A 107 -5.71 -5.62 -2.51
C GLN A 107 -6.46 -6.41 -1.44
N LEU A 108 -5.74 -7.16 -0.61
CA LEU A 108 -6.33 -7.93 0.49
C LEU A 108 -6.97 -7.09 1.57
N ALA A 109 -6.57 -5.84 1.73
CA ALA A 109 -7.12 -4.93 2.72
C ALA A 109 -8.40 -4.22 2.26
N VAL A 110 -8.74 -4.28 0.96
CA VAL A 110 -9.84 -3.50 0.36
C VAL A 110 -11.17 -4.30 0.34
N GLY A 111 -11.13 -5.60 0.59
CA GLY A 111 -12.32 -6.43 0.74
C GLY A 111 -13.16 -6.04 1.96
N ARG A 112 -14.48 -6.24 1.89
CA ARG A 112 -15.35 -6.16 3.08
C ARG A 112 -15.04 -7.33 4.00
N GLU A 113 -14.74 -7.03 5.26
CA GLU A 113 -14.92 -7.95 6.40
C GLU A 113 -16.41 -8.10 6.75
#